data_AF-A0A1F2SZ05-F1
#
_entry.id   AF-A0A1F2SZ05-F1
#
_cell.length_a   1.000
_cell.length_b   1.000
_cell.length_c   1.000
_cell.angle_alpha   90.00
_cell.angle_beta   90.00
_cell.angle_gamma   90.00
#
_symmetry.space_group_name_H-M   'P 1'
#
loop_
_entity.id
_entity.type
_entity.pdbx_description
1 polymer ?
#
loop_
_entity_poly.entity_id
_entity_poly.type
_entity_poly.pdbx_seq_one_letter_code
_entity_poly.pdbx_strand_id
1 'polypeptide(L)'
;MEASARLHRDVEQQVPPVDISSDARKIHHAVDAMAAAIRTARPAAHEGDLFDADASEWFRARIRESLLENECDAIAILASARDEDAVAAPRPVVNGRFAWEQGSFMPPSLLATFPPLPRELEYRFVERDLVLVDVRASLVVDVLPGALPVAESQ
;
A
#
# COMPACT_ATOMS: atom_id res chain seq x y z
N MET A 1 12.24 0.15 -2.89
CA MET A 1 11.06 0.56 -3.69
C MET A 1 11.35 0.54 -5.20
N GLU A 2 12.40 1.18 -5.71
CA GLU A 2 12.74 1.13 -7.16
C GLU A 2 12.93 -0.30 -7.70
N ALA A 3 13.54 -1.20 -6.92
CA ALA A 3 13.69 -2.61 -7.30
C ALA A 3 12.33 -3.30 -7.54
N SER A 4 11.34 -3.02 -6.69
CA SER A 4 9.98 -3.54 -6.86
C SER A 4 9.32 -2.96 -8.12
N ALA A 5 9.50 -1.68 -8.41
CA ALA A 5 8.99 -1.06 -9.64
C ALA A 5 9.68 -1.58 -10.91
N ARG A 6 10.98 -1.91 -10.85
CA ARG A 6 11.67 -2.59 -11.95
C ARG A 6 11.11 -3.99 -12.18
N LEU A 7 10.97 -4.77 -11.11
CA LEU A 7 10.36 -6.10 -11.18
C LEU A 7 8.96 -6.04 -11.80
N HIS A 8 8.14 -5.07 -11.40
CA HIS A 8 6.83 -4.82 -12.00
C HIS A 8 6.93 -4.68 -13.53
N ARG A 9 7.79 -3.76 -14.01
CA ARG A 9 7.93 -3.47 -15.44
C ARG A 9 8.48 -4.65 -16.24
N ASP A 10 9.34 -5.47 -15.64
CA ASP A 10 9.86 -6.67 -16.27
C ASP A 10 8.77 -7.74 -16.43
N VAL A 11 7.95 -7.93 -15.40
CA VAL A 11 6.80 -8.84 -15.43
C VAL A 11 5.71 -8.33 -16.40
N GLU A 12 5.46 -7.03 -16.43
CA GLU A 12 4.45 -6.42 -17.32
C GLU A 12 4.72 -6.71 -18.80
N GLN A 13 5.99 -6.82 -19.20
CA GLN A 13 6.38 -7.18 -20.56
C GLN A 13 6.16 -8.67 -20.90
N GLN A 14 5.99 -9.52 -19.88
CA GLN A 14 5.87 -10.97 -20.02
C GLN A 14 4.42 -11.46 -19.93
N VAL A 15 3.52 -10.64 -19.37
CA VAL A 15 2.09 -10.94 -19.29
C VAL A 15 1.33 -10.32 -20.46
N PRO A 16 0.22 -10.91 -20.91
CA PRO A 16 -0.63 -10.29 -21.92
C PRO A 16 -1.04 -8.87 -21.48
N PRO A 17 -0.90 -7.85 -22.34
CA PRO A 17 -1.29 -6.49 -21.99
C PRO A 17 -2.79 -6.44 -21.64
N VAL A 18 -3.13 -5.61 -20.67
CA VAL A 18 -4.54 -5.33 -20.33
C VAL A 18 -5.21 -4.72 -21.55
N ASP A 19 -6.10 -5.45 -22.20
CA ASP A 19 -6.99 -4.89 -23.20
C ASP A 19 -7.93 -3.90 -22.47
N ILE A 20 -7.88 -2.61 -22.82
CA ILE A 20 -8.80 -1.59 -22.29
C ILE A 20 -10.18 -1.89 -22.87
N SER A 21 -10.81 -2.90 -22.29
CA SER A 21 -12.11 -3.42 -22.65
C SER A 21 -13.10 -3.01 -21.57
N SER A 22 -14.33 -2.69 -21.96
CA SER A 22 -15.43 -2.47 -21.02
C SER A 22 -15.84 -3.74 -20.24
N ASP A 23 -15.22 -4.89 -20.52
CA ASP A 23 -15.42 -6.13 -19.76
C ASP A 23 -14.55 -6.14 -18.51
N ALA A 24 -15.18 -5.82 -17.37
CA ALA A 24 -14.55 -5.84 -16.06
C ALA A 24 -13.86 -7.18 -15.74
N ARG A 25 -14.35 -8.33 -16.24
CA ARG A 25 -13.71 -9.62 -15.97
C ARG A 25 -12.33 -9.73 -16.61
N LYS A 26 -12.15 -9.16 -17.81
CA LYS A 26 -10.84 -9.17 -18.48
C LYS A 26 -9.82 -8.34 -17.71
N ILE A 27 -10.25 -7.19 -17.17
CA ILE A 27 -9.42 -6.35 -16.32
C ILE A 27 -9.01 -7.12 -15.05
N HIS A 28 -9.96 -7.72 -14.34
CA HIS A 28 -9.66 -8.51 -13.14
C HIS A 28 -8.70 -9.67 -13.42
N HIS A 29 -8.92 -10.41 -14.50
CA HIS A 29 -8.04 -11.51 -14.88
C HIS A 29 -6.61 -11.04 -15.18
N ALA A 30 -6.46 -9.88 -15.82
CA ALA A 30 -5.13 -9.33 -16.11
C ALA A 30 -4.41 -8.85 -14.83
N VAL A 31 -5.13 -8.23 -13.90
CA VAL A 31 -4.61 -7.88 -12.56
C VAL A 31 -4.16 -9.14 -11.80
N ASP A 32 -4.99 -10.18 -11.77
CA ASP A 32 -4.67 -11.43 -11.08
C ASP A 32 -3.45 -12.15 -11.71
N ALA A 33 -3.34 -12.12 -13.04
CA ALA A 33 -2.19 -12.67 -13.76
C ALA A 33 -0.89 -11.90 -13.45
N MET A 34 -0.94 -10.57 -13.44
CA MET A 34 0.19 -9.72 -13.05
C MET A 34 0.63 -10.04 -11.61
N ALA A 35 -0.31 -10.09 -10.68
CA ALA A 35 -0.05 -10.41 -9.29
C ALA A 35 0.60 -11.79 -9.12
N ALA A 36 0.12 -12.80 -9.85
CA ALA A 36 0.68 -14.15 -9.81
C ALA A 36 2.12 -14.20 -10.35
N ALA A 37 2.40 -13.49 -11.44
CA ALA A 37 3.72 -13.43 -12.03
C ALA A 37 4.72 -12.69 -11.12
N ILE A 38 4.31 -11.56 -10.52
CA ILE A 38 5.14 -10.85 -9.52
C ILE A 38 5.45 -11.78 -8.34
N ARG A 39 4.44 -12.43 -7.73
CA ARG A 39 4.64 -13.39 -6.64
C ARG A 39 5.65 -14.48 -6.97
N THR A 40 5.57 -15.03 -8.18
CA THR A 40 6.48 -16.07 -8.67
C THR A 40 7.91 -15.57 -8.79
N ALA A 41 8.10 -14.30 -9.15
CA ALA A 41 9.41 -13.68 -9.26
C ALA A 41 10.01 -13.23 -7.90
N ARG A 42 9.18 -13.07 -6.86
CA ARG A 42 9.61 -12.71 -5.49
C ARG A 42 9.10 -13.68 -4.40
N PRO A 43 9.40 -14.98 -4.48
CA PRO A 43 8.85 -15.98 -3.56
C PRO A 43 9.33 -15.79 -2.11
N ALA A 44 10.51 -15.19 -1.92
CA ALA A 44 11.11 -14.87 -0.63
C ALA A 44 10.86 -13.41 -0.24
N ALA A 45 9.68 -12.87 -0.53
CA ALA A 45 9.31 -11.54 -0.08
C ALA A 45 8.56 -11.62 1.25
N HIS A 46 8.94 -10.76 2.19
CA HIS A 46 8.41 -10.74 3.55
C HIS A 46 8.21 -9.30 4.04
N GLU A 47 7.47 -9.18 5.13
CA GLU A 47 7.28 -7.91 5.83
C GLU A 47 8.63 -7.36 6.32
N GLY A 48 8.89 -6.08 6.03
CA GLY A 48 10.10 -5.37 6.44
C GLY A 48 11.27 -5.47 5.45
N ASP A 49 11.09 -6.09 4.28
CA ASP A 49 12.12 -6.10 3.23
C ASP A 49 12.40 -4.68 2.67
N LEU A 50 11.42 -3.76 2.72
CA LEU A 50 11.53 -2.37 2.28
C LEU A 50 11.33 -1.38 3.43
N PHE A 51 10.40 -1.67 4.33
CA PHE A 51 10.25 -0.97 5.61
C PHE A 51 11.10 -1.67 6.66
N ASP A 52 12.41 -1.71 6.44
CA ASP A 52 13.38 -2.23 7.41
C ASP A 52 13.37 -1.39 8.71
N ALA A 53 14.22 -1.73 9.68
CA ALA A 53 14.21 -1.07 10.99
C ALA A 53 14.43 0.46 10.88
N ASP A 54 15.41 0.89 10.08
CA ASP A 54 15.77 2.29 9.93
C ASP A 54 14.68 3.05 9.16
N ALA A 55 14.18 2.47 8.06
CA ALA A 55 13.07 3.04 7.29
C ALA A 55 11.81 3.15 8.15
N SER A 56 11.49 2.10 8.91
CA SER A 56 10.33 2.07 9.82
C SER A 56 10.37 3.19 10.86
N GLU A 57 11.53 3.42 11.47
CA GLU A 57 11.71 4.51 12.43
C GLU A 57 11.52 5.88 11.76
N TRP A 58 12.16 6.07 10.60
CA TRP A 58 12.04 7.30 9.82
C TRP A 58 10.59 7.60 9.43
N PHE A 59 9.86 6.61 8.90
CA PHE A 59 8.45 6.78 8.51
C PHE A 59 7.58 7.13 9.71
N ARG A 60 7.75 6.44 10.84
CA ARG A 60 6.98 6.73 12.06
C ARG A 60 7.27 8.12 12.61
N ALA A 61 8.53 8.55 12.63
CA ALA A 61 8.90 9.91 13.04
C ALA A 61 8.21 10.94 12.14
N ARG A 62 8.32 10.75 10.82
CA ARG A 62 7.76 11.68 9.84
C ARG A 62 6.23 11.74 9.88
N ILE A 63 5.56 10.60 10.08
CA ILE A 63 4.11 10.55 10.27
C ILE A 63 3.72 11.38 11.50
N ARG A 64 4.38 11.16 12.64
CA ARG A 64 4.06 11.91 13.87
C ARG A 64 4.26 13.41 13.69
N GLU A 65 5.40 13.83 13.13
CA GLU A 65 5.70 15.23 12.85
C GLU A 65 4.64 15.85 11.93
N SER A 66 4.31 15.19 10.82
CA SER A 66 3.32 15.70 9.87
C SER A 66 1.92 15.82 10.48
N LEU A 67 1.50 14.88 11.32
CA LEU A 67 0.21 14.95 12.01
C LEU A 67 0.17 16.14 12.98
N LEU A 68 1.25 16.35 13.75
CA LEU A 68 1.37 17.48 14.67
C LEU A 68 1.38 18.83 13.95
N GLU A 69 2.19 18.98 12.91
CA GLU A 69 2.35 20.24 12.16
C GLU A 69 1.09 20.67 11.43
N ASN A 70 0.25 19.72 11.01
CA ASN A 70 -0.95 19.98 10.21
C ASN A 70 -2.24 19.86 11.03
N GLU A 71 -2.14 19.72 12.35
CA GLU A 71 -3.28 19.50 13.27
C GLU A 71 -4.22 18.39 12.77
N CYS A 72 -3.64 17.36 12.12
CA CYS A 72 -4.38 16.28 11.50
C CYS A 72 -4.51 15.12 12.48
N ASP A 73 -5.75 14.68 12.73
CA ASP A 73 -6.02 13.54 13.60
C ASP A 73 -5.84 12.21 12.83
N ALA A 74 -5.08 11.28 13.40
CA ALA A 74 -5.00 9.91 12.89
C ALA A 74 -6.38 9.25 12.80
N ILE A 75 -7.31 9.59 13.69
CA ILE A 75 -8.70 9.12 13.63
C ILE A 75 -9.39 9.57 12.35
N ALA A 76 -9.15 10.79 11.87
CA ALA A 76 -9.74 11.29 10.63
C ALA A 76 -9.22 10.52 9.41
N ILE A 77 -7.94 10.13 9.41
CA ILE A 77 -7.35 9.27 8.38
C ILE A 77 -8.06 7.90 8.38
N LEU A 78 -8.16 7.27 9.55
CA LEU A 78 -8.79 5.95 9.72
C LEU A 78 -10.28 5.96 9.32
N ALA A 79 -11.00 7.02 9.66
CA ALA A 79 -12.42 7.16 9.34
C ALA A 79 -12.68 7.25 7.82
N SER A 80 -11.70 7.67 7.02
CA SER A 80 -11.87 7.81 5.56
C SER A 80 -12.02 6.49 4.80
N ALA A 81 -11.53 5.37 5.37
CA ALA A 81 -11.70 4.04 4.79
C ALA A 81 -12.92 3.29 5.31
N ARG A 82 -13.50 3.73 6.44
CA ARG A 82 -14.55 2.95 7.11
C ARG A 82 -15.88 3.19 6.44
N ASP A 83 -16.34 2.17 5.70
CA ASP A 83 -17.75 1.91 5.55
C ASP A 83 -18.26 1.31 6.87
N GLU A 84 -19.24 1.94 7.52
CA GLU A 84 -19.74 1.54 8.85
C GLU A 84 -20.32 0.11 8.85
N ASP A 85 -20.68 -0.41 7.66
CA ASP A 85 -21.21 -1.76 7.44
C ASP A 85 -20.14 -2.79 6.99
N ALA A 86 -18.87 -2.40 6.82
CA ALA A 86 -17.82 -3.31 6.38
C ALA A 86 -17.33 -4.24 7.52
N VAL A 87 -17.36 -5.54 7.26
CA VAL A 87 -16.69 -6.55 8.11
C VAL A 87 -15.20 -6.20 8.19
N ALA A 88 -14.64 -6.19 9.40
CA ALA A 88 -13.21 -5.95 9.62
C ALA A 88 -12.38 -6.86 8.70
N ALA A 89 -11.72 -6.25 7.72
CA ALA A 89 -10.93 -6.98 6.75
C ALA A 89 -9.69 -7.61 7.43
N PRO A 90 -9.18 -8.74 6.90
CA PRO A 90 -7.93 -9.30 7.38
C PRO A 90 -6.79 -8.29 7.18
N ARG A 91 -5.84 -8.28 8.14
CA ARG A 91 -4.63 -7.45 8.07
C ARG A 91 -3.91 -7.65 6.73
N PRO A 92 -3.42 -6.58 6.07
CA PRO A 92 -2.65 -6.72 4.84
C PRO A 92 -1.40 -7.58 5.07
N VAL A 93 -1.09 -8.46 4.12
CA VAL A 93 0.07 -9.35 4.16
C VAL A 93 0.85 -9.21 2.86
N VAL A 94 2.18 -9.19 2.93
CA VAL A 94 3.06 -9.15 1.75
C VAL A 94 2.71 -10.27 0.76
N ASN A 95 2.76 -9.96 -0.54
CA ASN A 95 2.29 -10.81 -1.63
C ASN A 95 0.76 -11.13 -1.61
N GLY A 96 0.01 -10.62 -0.63
CA GLY A 96 -1.44 -10.69 -0.60
C GLY A 96 -2.11 -9.70 -1.57
N ARG A 97 -3.38 -9.95 -1.88
CA ARG A 97 -4.21 -9.00 -2.63
C ARG A 97 -4.53 -7.81 -1.74
N PHE A 98 -4.38 -6.60 -2.26
CA PHE A 98 -4.78 -5.37 -1.58
C PHE A 98 -6.28 -5.14 -1.75
N ALA A 99 -6.99 -4.98 -0.64
CA ALA A 99 -8.41 -4.63 -0.59
C ALA A 99 -8.56 -3.11 -0.66
N TRP A 100 -8.80 -2.59 -1.86
CA TRP A 100 -8.83 -1.14 -2.13
C TRP A 100 -9.89 -0.39 -1.32
N GLU A 101 -11.01 -1.05 -1.04
CA GLU A 101 -12.09 -0.56 -0.20
C GLU A 101 -11.69 -0.32 1.26
N GLN A 102 -10.58 -0.91 1.72
CA GLN A 102 -10.04 -0.74 3.07
C GLN A 102 -8.91 0.29 3.14
N GLY A 103 -8.44 0.76 1.98
CA GLY A 103 -7.37 1.74 1.88
C GLY A 103 -7.88 3.13 2.23
N SER A 104 -7.35 3.70 3.31
CA SER A 104 -7.65 5.08 3.71
C SER A 104 -7.07 6.09 2.72
N PHE A 105 -7.65 7.28 2.75
CA PHE A 105 -7.09 8.44 2.07
C PHE A 105 -5.69 8.77 2.61
N MET A 106 -4.77 9.12 1.72
CA MET A 106 -3.43 9.61 2.08
C MET A 106 -3.44 11.14 2.09
N PRO A 107 -3.27 11.80 3.24
CA PRO A 107 -3.18 13.26 3.28
C PRO A 107 -2.04 13.78 2.39
N PRO A 108 -2.28 14.80 1.54
CA PRO A 108 -1.24 15.37 0.68
C PRO A 108 -0.03 15.90 1.46
N SER A 109 -0.28 16.46 2.65
CA SER A 109 0.77 16.92 3.58
C SER A 109 1.72 15.78 3.93
N LEU A 110 1.19 14.59 4.23
CA LEU A 110 1.99 13.44 4.57
C LEU A 110 2.74 12.89 3.34
N LEU A 111 2.07 12.76 2.20
CA LEU A 111 2.72 12.29 0.96
C LEU A 111 3.89 13.19 0.54
N ALA A 112 3.78 14.51 0.75
CA ALA A 112 4.85 15.47 0.45
C ALA A 112 6.11 15.25 1.30
N THR A 113 5.99 14.59 2.46
CA THR A 113 7.13 14.30 3.34
C THR A 113 7.80 12.96 3.04
N PHE A 114 7.12 12.05 2.34
CA PHE A 114 7.59 10.70 2.08
C PHE A 114 8.57 10.64 0.90
N PRO A 115 9.39 9.57 0.80
CA PRO A 115 10.20 9.35 -0.38
C PRO A 115 9.30 9.21 -1.61
N PRO A 116 9.66 9.84 -2.74
CA PRO A 116 8.86 9.75 -3.95
C PRO A 116 8.79 8.30 -4.43
N LEU A 117 7.61 7.90 -4.89
CA LEU A 117 7.38 6.56 -5.42
C LEU A 117 7.42 6.56 -6.96
N PRO A 118 7.93 5.49 -7.57
CA PRO A 118 7.63 5.16 -8.95
C PRO A 118 6.12 5.05 -9.16
N ARG A 119 5.63 5.37 -10.37
CA ARG A 119 4.20 5.40 -10.71
C ARG A 119 3.44 4.08 -10.48
N GLU A 120 4.18 2.97 -10.40
CA GLU A 120 3.64 1.63 -10.19
C GLU A 120 3.27 1.39 -8.72
N LEU A 121 3.75 2.23 -7.79
CA LEU A 121 3.60 2.03 -6.37
C LEU A 121 2.80 3.17 -5.72
N GLU A 122 1.99 2.82 -4.73
CA GLU A 122 1.29 3.77 -3.86
C GLU A 122 1.49 3.44 -2.38
N TYR A 123 1.52 4.48 -1.56
CA TYR A 123 1.33 4.36 -0.11
C TYR A 123 -0.17 4.35 0.21
N ARG A 124 -0.59 3.49 1.13
CA ARG A 124 -1.95 3.46 1.67
C ARG A 124 -1.91 3.18 3.16
N PHE A 125 -2.86 3.72 3.92
CA PHE A 125 -3.12 3.21 5.27
C PHE A 125 -4.22 2.16 5.23
N VAL A 126 -4.03 1.07 5.95
CA VAL A 126 -5.09 0.10 6.27
C VAL A 126 -5.11 -0.03 7.78
N GLU A 127 -6.20 0.41 8.39
CA GLU A 127 -6.20 0.70 9.82
C GLU A 127 -4.93 1.52 10.16
N ARG A 128 -4.10 1.06 11.10
CA ARG A 128 -2.90 1.79 11.54
C ARG A 128 -1.63 1.44 10.76
N ASP A 129 -1.71 0.50 9.82
CA ASP A 129 -0.55 -0.01 9.10
C ASP A 129 -0.33 0.81 7.83
N LEU A 130 0.91 1.22 7.56
CA LEU A 130 1.29 1.82 6.28
C LEU A 130 1.63 0.69 5.32
N VAL A 131 0.95 0.65 4.19
CA VAL A 131 1.05 -0.40 3.19
C VAL A 131 1.64 0.20 1.92
N LEU A 132 2.64 -0.47 1.36
CA LEU A 132 3.13 -0.19 0.01
C LEU A 132 2.41 -1.12 -0.96
N VAL A 133 1.74 -0.57 -1.97
CA VAL A 133 0.89 -1.31 -2.90
C VAL A 133 1.39 -1.17 -4.32
N ASP A 134 1.45 -2.28 -5.06
CA ASP A 134 1.57 -2.27 -6.51
C ASP A 134 0.19 -2.05 -7.11
N VAL A 135 -0.02 -0.88 -7.72
CA VAL A 135 -1.36 -0.43 -8.11
C VAL A 135 -1.95 -1.27 -9.25
N ARG A 136 -1.10 -1.72 -10.18
CA ARG A 136 -1.51 -2.47 -11.37
C ARG A 136 -1.74 -3.94 -11.05
N ALA A 137 -1.00 -4.50 -10.10
CA ALA A 137 -1.21 -5.86 -9.62
C ALA A 137 -2.19 -5.96 -8.44
N SER A 138 -2.64 -4.82 -7.87
CA SER A 138 -3.41 -4.79 -6.61
C SER A 138 -2.78 -5.69 -5.54
N LEU A 139 -1.45 -5.57 -5.39
CA LEU A 139 -0.63 -6.48 -4.59
C LEU A 139 0.07 -5.71 -3.47
N VAL A 140 0.03 -6.25 -2.26
CA VAL A 140 0.79 -5.71 -1.13
C VAL A 140 2.28 -6.01 -1.33
N VAL A 141 3.07 -4.95 -1.46
CA VAL A 141 4.51 -5.02 -1.70
C VAL A 141 5.29 -5.13 -0.41
N ASP A 142 4.93 -4.35 0.60
CA ASP A 142 5.45 -4.40 1.97
C ASP A 142 4.47 -3.73 2.95
N VAL A 143 4.62 -4.00 4.25
CA VAL A 143 3.76 -3.48 5.33
C VAL A 143 4.62 -2.94 6.47
N LEU A 144 4.34 -1.72 6.92
CA LEU A 144 4.86 -1.12 8.14
C LEU A 144 3.75 -1.17 9.21
N PRO A 145 3.87 -2.06 10.21
CA PRO A 145 2.85 -2.21 11.23
C PRO A 145 2.85 -1.03 12.21
N GLY A 146 1.67 -0.58 12.61
CA GLY A 146 1.51 0.49 13.60
C GLY A 146 2.22 1.78 13.21
N ALA A 147 2.13 2.15 11.94
CA ALA A 147 2.69 3.38 11.40
C ALA A 147 2.00 4.62 11.98
N LEU A 148 0.67 4.55 12.14
CA LEU A 148 -0.10 5.58 12.82
C LEU A 148 0.01 5.43 14.36
N PRO A 149 0.22 6.54 15.09
CA PRO A 149 0.25 6.51 16.55
C PRO A 149 -1.11 6.04 17.10
N VAL A 150 -1.10 5.41 18.28
CA VAL A 150 -2.34 5.30 19.05
C VAL A 150 -2.73 6.70 19.49
N ALA A 151 -4.01 7.05 19.40
CA ALA A 151 -4.51 8.23 20.11
C ALA A 151 -4.19 8.01 21.59
N GLU A 152 -3.26 8.77 22.14
CA GLU A 152 -3.04 8.77 23.59
C GLU A 152 -4.34 9.28 24.21
N SER A 153 -4.98 8.42 25.01
CA SER A 153 -6.06 8.87 25.89
C SER A 153 -5.43 9.83 26.90
N GLN A 154 -5.52 11.13 26.62
CA GLN A 154 -5.26 12.17 27.61
C GLN A 154 -6.39 12.20 28.64
#